data_AF-A0A1I4MZY3-F1
#
_entry.id   AF-A0A1I4MZY3-F1
#
_cell.length_a   1.000
_cell.length_b   1.000
_cell.length_c   1.000
_cell.angle_alpha   90.00
_cell.angle_beta   90.00
_cell.angle_gamma   90.00
#
_symmetry.space_group_name_H-M   'P 1'
#
loop_
_entity.id
_entity.type
_entity.pdbx_description
1 polymer ?
#
loop_
_entity_poly.entity_id
_entity_poly.type
_entity_poly.pdbx_seq_one_letter_code
_entity_poly.pdbx_strand_id
1 'polypeptide(L)'
;MSRRDEGFVRRVSRSGLPLFQQDDDSPVIWPRVRPGRPPALVVSLPRSGTHLGSELLQGLGLVFGGLHLSPELEPDIVQDRRSYVMAADGRLEWQQFQLPLEDLFAMVGPGQVVQGHVPFSPAIAAALAGFRIVYMERSLRDVAVSSMRFVAGLRAAGLAYPDHYDMAWCDMADGPARMLAYLRGFGGGLRGMLRQIQPWRAQPNSFVLDFDLLTGAEPAAAVAQLRALADFLGAPVGAERAERILRAALGRLTHSWSGRLSRWQELWDREVEQAFAYFVLDENAYFGMPDRLPTPTPAAGRPLALLALPGESGVRRRALAPDGARPPPAARLDPARCVGEGLRLEAGAGGLLLSALDHYADHQHASLPAAMAAGPVTFHFELPPGQHNSRHLVAQVGGAAGYFSSYIDSFGVGVTAIESGGDCAAIATRVEQRADGALAVAVAGRVAGGADCYVRIYLCGADGRLDRPAQARLTVAGLALEPGWPAFLPAD
;
A
#
# COMPACT_ATOMS: atom_id res chain seq x y z
N MET A 1 1.75 -1.09 -39.52
CA MET A 1 1.55 -1.93 -38.32
C MET A 1 2.81 -2.74 -38.03
N SER A 2 3.61 -2.36 -37.03
CA SER A 2 4.38 -3.41 -36.33
C SER A 2 3.32 -4.25 -35.63
N ARG A 3 3.20 -5.53 -35.97
CA ARG A 3 2.16 -6.44 -35.46
C ARG A 3 2.09 -6.32 -33.93
N ARG A 4 1.07 -5.64 -33.42
CA ARG A 4 0.63 -5.93 -32.05
C ARG A 4 0.14 -7.38 -32.13
N ASP A 5 0.80 -8.24 -31.36
CA ASP A 5 0.58 -9.68 -31.40
C ASP A 5 -0.91 -9.98 -31.20
N GLU A 6 -1.48 -10.93 -31.95
CA GLU A 6 -2.84 -11.43 -31.70
C GLU A 6 -3.04 -11.82 -30.23
N GLY A 7 -1.97 -12.22 -29.55
CA GLY A 7 -1.94 -12.44 -28.10
C GLY A 7 -2.37 -11.22 -27.28
N PHE A 8 -1.98 -10.00 -27.67
CA PHE A 8 -2.35 -8.77 -26.97
C PHE A 8 -3.87 -8.54 -27.00
N VAL A 9 -4.46 -8.54 -28.20
CA VAL A 9 -5.90 -8.31 -28.36
C VAL A 9 -6.70 -9.35 -27.61
N ARG A 10 -6.31 -10.63 -27.71
CA ARG A 10 -6.96 -11.73 -26.96
C ARG A 10 -6.88 -11.54 -25.45
N ARG A 11 -5.74 -11.09 -24.91
CA ARG A 11 -5.59 -10.83 -23.46
C ARG A 11 -6.54 -9.74 -23.00
N VAL A 12 -6.58 -8.61 -23.71
CA VAL A 12 -7.46 -7.50 -23.31
C VAL A 12 -8.93 -7.89 -23.46
N SER A 13 -9.34 -8.53 -24.56
CA SER A 13 -10.73 -8.95 -24.75
C SER A 13 -11.20 -9.90 -23.64
N ARG A 14 -10.31 -10.72 -23.06
CA ARG A 14 -10.62 -11.59 -21.93
C ARG A 14 -10.85 -10.84 -20.61
N SER A 15 -10.31 -9.64 -20.46
CA SER A 15 -10.59 -8.81 -19.27
C SER A 15 -12.04 -8.37 -19.21
N GLY A 16 -12.74 -8.29 -20.37
CA GLY A 16 -14.10 -7.77 -20.46
C GLY A 16 -14.18 -6.24 -20.47
N LEU A 17 -13.05 -5.53 -20.42
CA LEU A 17 -13.01 -4.07 -20.51
C LEU A 17 -13.61 -3.60 -21.86
N PRO A 18 -14.61 -2.70 -21.86
CA PRO A 18 -15.13 -2.13 -23.10
C PRO A 18 -14.07 -1.34 -23.85
N LEU A 19 -13.75 -1.81 -25.06
CA LEU A 19 -12.84 -1.16 -26.00
C LEU A 19 -13.62 -0.59 -27.18
N PHE A 20 -13.01 0.41 -27.83
CA PHE A 20 -13.50 1.02 -29.04
C PHE A 20 -12.46 0.86 -30.14
N GLN A 21 -12.88 1.04 -31.38
CA GLN A 21 -12.04 0.89 -32.56
C GLN A 21 -11.90 2.25 -33.25
N GLN A 22 -10.69 2.58 -33.68
CA GLN A 22 -10.42 3.74 -34.53
C GLN A 22 -10.61 3.39 -36.01
N ASP A 23 -10.54 4.41 -36.89
CA ASP A 23 -10.63 4.24 -38.34
C ASP A 23 -9.52 3.34 -38.93
N ASP A 24 -8.39 3.17 -38.22
CA ASP A 24 -7.28 2.30 -38.59
C ASP A 24 -7.31 0.92 -37.92
N ASP A 25 -8.48 0.54 -37.39
CA ASP A 25 -8.74 -0.69 -36.64
C ASP A 25 -7.97 -0.85 -35.32
N SER A 26 -7.24 0.18 -34.87
CA SER A 26 -6.55 0.12 -33.59
C SER A 26 -7.54 0.19 -32.41
N PRO A 27 -7.33 -0.63 -31.36
CA PRO A 27 -8.16 -0.57 -30.16
C PRO A 27 -7.78 0.64 -29.31
N VAL A 28 -8.80 1.37 -28.85
CA VAL A 28 -8.65 2.50 -27.93
C VAL A 28 -9.60 2.36 -26.75
N ILE A 29 -9.19 2.89 -25.60
CA ILE A 29 -10.05 2.88 -24.41
C ILE A 29 -11.28 3.77 -24.57
N TRP A 30 -11.28 4.73 -25.50
CA TRP A 30 -12.42 5.62 -25.72
C TRP A 30 -12.49 6.02 -27.21
N PRO A 31 -13.68 6.22 -27.82
CA PRO A 31 -13.76 6.45 -29.26
C PRO A 31 -13.26 7.85 -29.67
N ARG A 32 -13.25 8.81 -28.72
CA ARG A 32 -12.78 10.18 -28.98
C ARG A 32 -11.27 10.29 -28.69
N VAL A 33 -10.53 10.77 -29.67
CA VAL A 33 -9.09 11.12 -29.56
C VAL A 33 -8.84 12.56 -29.96
N ARG A 34 -7.64 13.07 -29.66
CA ARG A 34 -7.11 14.34 -30.17
C ARG A 34 -5.79 14.09 -30.89
N PRO A 35 -5.82 13.89 -32.22
CA PRO A 35 -4.60 13.74 -33.00
C PRO A 35 -3.64 14.91 -32.75
N GLY A 36 -2.33 14.62 -32.75
CA GLY A 36 -1.29 15.62 -32.47
C GLY A 36 -1.09 15.95 -30.99
N ARG A 37 -1.86 15.35 -30.07
CA ARG A 37 -1.62 15.44 -28.62
C ARG A 37 -1.12 14.11 -28.07
N PRO A 38 -0.12 14.11 -27.18
CA PRO A 38 0.30 12.88 -26.51
C PRO A 38 -0.82 12.36 -25.58
N PRO A 39 -0.90 11.06 -25.33
CA PRO A 39 -1.71 10.54 -24.23
C PRO A 39 -1.15 11.07 -22.89
N ALA A 40 -2.01 11.17 -21.89
CA ALA A 40 -1.62 11.67 -20.58
C ALA A 40 -2.10 10.77 -19.45
N LEU A 41 -1.32 10.75 -18.37
CA LEU A 41 -1.66 10.10 -17.11
C LEU A 41 -1.70 11.16 -16.02
N VAL A 42 -2.82 11.28 -15.30
CA VAL A 42 -2.86 11.99 -14.02
C VAL A 42 -2.56 10.98 -12.92
N VAL A 43 -1.41 11.11 -12.27
CA VAL A 43 -0.99 10.24 -11.17
C VAL A 43 -0.85 11.05 -9.89
N SER A 44 -1.30 10.50 -8.78
CA SER A 44 -1.15 11.14 -7.49
C SER A 44 -1.28 10.16 -6.35
N LEU A 45 -0.87 10.56 -5.15
CA LEU A 45 -1.38 9.95 -3.93
C LEU A 45 -2.92 10.03 -3.89
N PRO A 46 -3.61 9.02 -3.33
CA PRO A 46 -5.01 9.16 -2.96
C PRO A 46 -5.25 10.49 -2.27
N ARG A 47 -6.34 11.16 -2.63
CA ARG A 47 -6.76 12.43 -2.02
C ARG A 47 -5.90 13.66 -2.33
N SER A 48 -4.93 13.56 -3.24
CA SER A 48 -4.07 14.70 -3.67
C SER A 48 -4.62 15.50 -4.86
N GLY A 49 -5.90 15.32 -5.20
CA GLY A 49 -6.54 16.09 -6.27
C GLY A 49 -6.48 15.45 -7.66
N THR A 50 -6.40 14.13 -7.75
CA THR A 50 -6.43 13.35 -9.01
C THR A 50 -7.58 13.78 -9.93
N HIS A 51 -8.77 13.96 -9.37
CA HIS A 51 -9.96 14.40 -10.11
C HIS A 51 -9.84 15.84 -10.60
N LEU A 52 -9.30 16.76 -9.78
CA LEU A 52 -9.06 18.14 -10.19
C LEU A 52 -8.08 18.19 -11.38
N GLY A 53 -7.00 17.40 -11.33
CA GLY A 53 -6.07 17.26 -12.45
C GLY A 53 -6.77 16.85 -13.75
N SER A 54 -7.61 15.82 -13.71
CA SER A 54 -8.38 15.38 -14.88
C SER A 54 -9.37 16.42 -15.39
N GLU A 55 -10.03 17.18 -14.52
CA GLU A 55 -10.92 18.28 -14.91
C GLU A 55 -10.15 19.40 -15.61
N LEU A 56 -8.96 19.76 -15.11
CA LEU A 56 -8.09 20.75 -15.75
C LEU A 56 -7.63 20.29 -17.15
N LEU A 57 -7.20 19.03 -17.28
CA LEU A 57 -6.79 18.46 -18.57
C LEU A 57 -7.93 18.43 -19.59
N GLN A 58 -9.15 18.10 -19.15
CA GLN A 58 -10.34 18.19 -20.00
C GLN A 58 -10.63 19.63 -20.43
N GLY A 59 -10.50 20.61 -19.53
CA GLY A 59 -10.62 22.04 -19.85
C GLY A 59 -9.58 22.53 -20.87
N LEU A 60 -8.38 21.95 -20.84
CA LEU A 60 -7.33 22.17 -21.85
C LEU A 60 -7.60 21.44 -23.18
N GLY A 61 -8.66 20.64 -23.26
CA GLY A 61 -9.17 20.01 -24.49
C GLY A 61 -8.75 18.56 -24.69
N LEU A 62 -8.09 17.93 -23.70
CA LEU A 62 -7.86 16.49 -23.71
C LEU A 62 -9.17 15.73 -23.42
N VAL A 63 -9.17 14.42 -23.64
CA VAL A 63 -10.36 13.57 -23.50
C VAL A 63 -10.17 12.58 -22.36
N PHE A 64 -10.94 12.69 -21.29
CA PHE A 64 -10.91 11.69 -20.23
C PHE A 64 -11.49 10.36 -20.74
N GLY A 65 -10.71 9.29 -20.61
CA GLY A 65 -11.07 7.94 -21.07
C GLY A 65 -12.03 7.19 -20.14
N GLY A 66 -12.38 7.77 -19.00
CA GLY A 66 -13.31 7.17 -18.05
C GLY A 66 -12.69 6.10 -17.14
N LEU A 67 -11.36 5.94 -17.14
CA LEU A 67 -10.69 4.89 -16.35
C LEU A 67 -9.96 5.47 -15.15
N HIS A 68 -10.10 4.78 -14.00
CA HIS A 68 -9.38 5.04 -12.77
C HIS A 68 -8.49 3.85 -12.43
N LEU A 69 -7.18 4.03 -12.51
CA LEU A 69 -6.18 2.97 -12.43
C LEU A 69 -5.69 2.79 -10.99
N SER A 70 -5.56 1.55 -10.55
CA SER A 70 -5.10 1.16 -9.21
C SER A 70 -5.78 1.98 -8.11
N PRO A 71 -7.13 1.98 -8.02
CA PRO A 71 -7.86 2.82 -7.07
C PRO A 71 -7.46 2.59 -5.61
N GLU A 72 -6.93 1.41 -5.29
CA GLU A 72 -6.47 0.98 -3.97
C GLU A 72 -4.97 0.62 -3.98
N LEU A 73 -4.20 1.14 -4.94
CA LEU A 73 -2.80 0.79 -5.19
C LEU A 73 -2.55 -0.68 -5.55
N GLU A 74 -3.60 -1.48 -5.69
CA GLU A 74 -3.50 -2.80 -6.27
C GLU A 74 -3.03 -2.67 -7.72
N PRO A 75 -1.88 -3.30 -8.07
CA PRO A 75 -1.43 -3.30 -9.46
C PRO A 75 -2.49 -3.99 -10.32
N ASP A 76 -2.62 -3.51 -11.55
CA ASP A 76 -3.46 -4.13 -12.58
C ASP A 76 -4.97 -4.15 -12.30
N ILE A 77 -5.45 -3.41 -11.29
CA ILE A 77 -6.88 -3.12 -11.10
C ILE A 77 -7.26 -1.84 -11.84
N VAL A 78 -8.30 -1.94 -12.66
CA VAL A 78 -8.84 -0.84 -13.45
C VAL A 78 -10.31 -0.66 -13.11
N GLN A 79 -10.65 0.50 -12.55
CA GLN A 79 -12.02 0.89 -12.31
C GLN A 79 -12.55 1.69 -13.51
N ASP A 80 -13.57 1.17 -14.16
CA ASP A 80 -14.26 1.82 -15.26
C ASP A 80 -15.40 2.70 -14.74
N ARG A 81 -15.24 4.02 -14.91
CA ARG A 81 -16.20 5.04 -14.48
C ARG A 81 -17.26 5.37 -15.52
N ARG A 82 -17.43 4.52 -16.51
CA ARG A 82 -18.42 4.63 -17.58
C ARG A 82 -19.55 3.65 -17.38
N SER A 83 -19.29 2.55 -16.66
CA SER A 83 -20.25 1.49 -16.37
C SER A 83 -20.37 1.22 -14.88
N TYR A 84 -21.61 1.06 -14.43
CA TYR A 84 -21.91 0.56 -13.10
C TYR A 84 -22.35 -0.90 -13.16
N VAL A 85 -22.05 -1.65 -12.11
CA VAL A 85 -22.58 -2.97 -11.83
C VAL A 85 -23.37 -2.93 -10.53
N MET A 86 -24.36 -3.81 -10.39
CA MET A 86 -25.08 -3.97 -9.13
C MET A 86 -24.30 -4.94 -8.24
N ALA A 87 -23.86 -4.48 -7.08
CA ALA A 87 -23.25 -5.33 -6.05
C ALA A 87 -24.29 -6.27 -5.44
N ALA A 88 -23.82 -7.31 -4.72
CA ALA A 88 -24.69 -8.33 -4.12
C ALA A 88 -25.68 -7.75 -3.09
N ASP A 89 -25.35 -6.61 -2.48
CA ASP A 89 -26.18 -5.87 -1.53
C ASP A 89 -27.12 -4.84 -2.19
N GLY A 90 -27.18 -4.82 -3.53
CA GLY A 90 -28.05 -3.93 -4.28
C GLY A 90 -27.53 -2.51 -4.47
N ARG A 91 -26.25 -2.23 -4.16
CA ARG A 91 -25.63 -0.93 -4.44
C ARG A 91 -25.04 -0.89 -5.86
N LEU A 92 -24.99 0.30 -6.44
CA LEU A 92 -24.26 0.53 -7.69
C LEU A 92 -22.77 0.74 -7.39
N GLU A 93 -21.93 -0.10 -7.97
CA GLU A 93 -20.48 -0.01 -7.89
C GLU A 93 -19.90 0.17 -9.29
N TRP A 94 -18.75 0.83 -9.37
CA TRP A 94 -18.05 0.93 -10.64
C TRP A 94 -17.52 -0.43 -11.05
N GLN A 95 -17.65 -0.76 -12.32
CA GLN A 95 -17.11 -2.02 -12.83
C GLN A 95 -15.58 -2.04 -12.70
N GLN A 96 -15.03 -3.14 -12.18
CA GLN A 96 -13.60 -3.33 -12.05
C GLN A 96 -13.11 -4.43 -12.99
N PHE A 97 -11.89 -4.27 -13.48
CA PHE A 97 -11.23 -5.19 -14.39
C PHE A 97 -9.81 -5.48 -13.89
N GLN A 98 -9.39 -6.74 -13.98
CA GLN A 98 -8.01 -7.15 -13.78
C GLN A 98 -7.30 -7.20 -15.14
N LEU A 99 -6.32 -6.34 -15.35
CA LEU A 99 -5.59 -6.21 -16.61
C LEU A 99 -4.20 -5.60 -16.34
N PRO A 100 -3.11 -6.17 -16.88
CA PRO A 100 -1.79 -5.55 -16.84
C PRO A 100 -1.83 -4.09 -17.32
N LEU A 101 -1.36 -3.16 -16.50
CA LEU A 101 -1.43 -1.73 -16.85
C LEU A 101 -0.65 -1.39 -18.11
N GLU A 102 0.44 -2.10 -18.41
CA GLU A 102 1.22 -1.96 -19.64
C GLU A 102 0.37 -2.26 -20.88
N ASP A 103 -0.48 -3.30 -20.80
CA ASP A 103 -1.39 -3.63 -21.87
C ASP A 103 -2.46 -2.53 -22.04
N LEU A 104 -2.93 -1.95 -20.92
CA LEU A 104 -3.86 -0.82 -20.94
C LEU A 104 -3.25 0.43 -21.58
N PHE A 105 -2.03 0.80 -21.23
CA PHE A 105 -1.38 2.01 -21.74
C PHE A 105 -1.18 1.97 -23.26
N ALA A 106 -0.98 0.78 -23.84
CA ALA A 106 -0.92 0.62 -25.28
C ALA A 106 -2.23 1.00 -26.02
N MET A 107 -3.36 1.05 -25.31
CA MET A 107 -4.69 1.40 -25.85
C MET A 107 -5.13 2.83 -25.52
N VAL A 108 -4.33 3.59 -24.77
CA VAL A 108 -4.65 5.01 -24.54
C VAL A 108 -4.27 5.78 -25.78
N GLY A 109 -5.29 6.25 -26.51
CA GLY A 109 -5.11 6.94 -27.78
C GLY A 109 -4.56 8.37 -27.62
N PRO A 110 -4.13 9.00 -28.72
CA PRO A 110 -3.65 10.38 -28.72
C PRO A 110 -4.61 11.36 -28.02
N GLY A 111 -4.07 12.15 -27.09
CA GLY A 111 -4.80 13.15 -26.32
C GLY A 111 -5.86 12.60 -25.35
N GLN A 112 -5.89 11.29 -25.13
CA GLN A 112 -6.69 10.70 -24.08
C GLN A 112 -5.99 10.80 -22.72
N VAL A 113 -6.79 10.83 -21.66
CA VAL A 113 -6.33 10.91 -20.28
C VAL A 113 -6.88 9.73 -19.51
N VAL A 114 -5.99 9.05 -18.80
CA VAL A 114 -6.33 8.13 -17.71
C VAL A 114 -5.85 8.73 -16.40
N GLN A 115 -6.44 8.33 -15.28
CA GLN A 115 -6.06 8.85 -13.97
C GLN A 115 -5.92 7.72 -12.96
N GLY A 116 -5.16 7.92 -11.89
CA GLY A 116 -5.17 6.98 -10.77
C GLY A 116 -4.01 7.08 -9.82
N HIS A 117 -3.85 6.02 -9.03
CA HIS A 117 -2.82 5.86 -8.02
C HIS A 117 -1.84 4.79 -8.49
N VAL A 118 -1.34 4.92 -9.71
CA VAL A 118 -0.50 3.93 -10.37
C VAL A 118 0.82 3.77 -9.61
N PRO A 119 1.13 2.59 -9.03
CA PRO A 119 2.43 2.34 -8.42
C PRO A 119 3.55 2.50 -9.44
N PHE A 120 4.67 3.06 -9.03
CA PHE A 120 5.85 3.15 -9.88
C PHE A 120 6.50 1.77 -9.99
N SER A 121 6.77 1.36 -11.23
CA SER A 121 7.71 0.29 -11.54
C SER A 121 8.49 0.66 -12.81
N PRO A 122 9.71 0.13 -13.02
CA PRO A 122 10.43 0.35 -14.26
C PRO A 122 9.66 -0.11 -15.52
N ALA A 123 8.87 -1.18 -15.41
CA ALA A 123 8.07 -1.70 -16.52
C ALA A 123 6.92 -0.73 -16.90
N ILE A 124 6.18 -0.25 -15.90
CA ILE A 124 5.12 0.74 -16.08
C ILE A 124 5.70 2.06 -16.62
N ALA A 125 6.83 2.52 -16.09
CA ALA A 125 7.52 3.72 -16.57
C ALA A 125 7.95 3.59 -18.05
N ALA A 126 8.44 2.43 -18.45
CA ALA A 126 8.77 2.15 -19.85
C ALA A 126 7.52 2.16 -20.75
N ALA A 127 6.42 1.56 -20.30
CA ALA A 127 5.14 1.59 -21.03
C ALA A 127 4.58 3.02 -21.20
N LEU A 128 4.90 3.92 -20.28
CA LEU A 128 4.50 5.32 -20.28
C LEU A 128 5.51 6.27 -20.93
N ALA A 129 6.56 5.79 -21.59
CA ALA A 129 7.59 6.64 -22.19
C ALA A 129 7.05 7.67 -23.21
N GLY A 130 5.94 7.34 -23.90
CA GLY A 130 5.25 8.24 -24.84
C GLY A 130 4.18 9.15 -24.22
N PHE A 131 3.93 9.03 -22.91
CA PHE A 131 2.90 9.79 -22.22
C PHE A 131 3.43 11.11 -21.69
N ARG A 132 2.52 12.05 -21.45
CA ARG A 132 2.71 13.17 -20.52
C ARG A 132 2.16 12.80 -19.15
N ILE A 133 3.02 12.74 -18.16
CA ILE A 133 2.64 12.40 -16.79
C ILE A 133 2.38 13.72 -16.04
N VAL A 134 1.22 13.83 -15.40
CA VAL A 134 0.87 14.95 -14.55
C VAL A 134 0.81 14.43 -13.12
N TYR A 135 1.85 14.73 -12.36
CA TYR A 135 1.96 14.35 -10.96
C TYR A 135 1.25 15.40 -10.11
N MET A 136 0.12 15.07 -9.50
CA MET A 136 -0.53 15.98 -8.55
C MET A 136 0.20 15.95 -7.21
N GLU A 137 0.76 17.08 -6.82
CA GLU A 137 1.40 17.28 -5.53
C GLU A 137 0.45 18.03 -4.60
N ARG A 138 0.41 17.62 -3.33
CA ARG A 138 -0.38 18.26 -2.27
C ARG A 138 0.35 18.06 -0.95
N SER A 139 0.23 19.04 -0.04
CA SER A 139 0.60 18.90 1.37
C SER A 139 0.18 17.55 1.94
N LEU A 140 1.14 16.73 2.36
CA LEU A 140 0.87 15.39 2.90
C LEU A 140 0.01 15.45 4.17
N ARG A 141 0.13 16.53 4.96
CA ARG A 141 -0.73 16.78 6.12
C ARG A 141 -2.19 16.96 5.68
N ASP A 142 -2.45 17.70 4.61
CA ASP A 142 -3.80 17.87 4.05
C ASP A 142 -4.33 16.62 3.33
N VAL A 143 -3.43 15.80 2.77
CA VAL A 143 -3.76 14.47 2.24
C VAL A 143 -4.26 13.56 3.37
N ALA A 144 -3.57 13.51 4.51
CA ALA A 144 -3.99 12.75 5.68
C ALA A 144 -5.39 13.19 6.17
N VAL A 145 -5.62 14.50 6.29
CA VAL A 145 -6.95 15.06 6.64
C VAL A 145 -8.02 14.67 5.64
N SER A 146 -7.72 14.79 4.35
CA SER A 146 -8.66 14.45 3.29
C SER A 146 -9.00 12.95 3.28
N SER A 147 -8.03 12.09 3.59
CA SER A 147 -8.20 10.64 3.68
C SER A 147 -8.99 10.25 4.94
N MET A 148 -8.65 10.80 6.11
CA MET A 148 -9.39 10.62 7.36
C MET A 148 -10.89 10.93 7.18
N ARG A 149 -11.21 12.09 6.60
CA ARG A 149 -12.61 12.50 6.36
C ARG A 149 -13.31 11.62 5.34
N PHE A 150 -12.59 11.16 4.31
CA PHE A 150 -13.14 10.28 3.30
C PHE A 150 -13.54 8.92 3.90
N VAL A 151 -12.63 8.29 4.65
CA VAL A 151 -12.88 6.99 5.31
C VAL A 151 -14.03 7.11 6.32
N ALA A 152 -14.09 8.20 7.09
CA ALA A 152 -15.22 8.46 7.97
C ALA A 152 -16.55 8.65 7.22
N GLY A 153 -16.52 9.34 6.07
CA GLY A 153 -17.69 9.49 5.21
C GLY A 153 -18.19 8.17 4.66
N LEU A 154 -17.29 7.24 4.31
CA LEU A 154 -17.64 5.89 3.88
C LEU A 154 -18.31 5.11 5.02
N ARG A 155 -17.76 5.12 6.24
CA ARG A 155 -18.40 4.50 7.41
C ARG A 155 -19.80 5.06 7.66
N ALA A 156 -19.96 6.39 7.60
CA ALA A 156 -21.25 7.04 7.79
C ALA A 156 -22.28 6.63 6.72
N ALA A 157 -21.82 6.24 5.52
CA ALA A 157 -22.64 5.67 4.46
C ALA A 157 -22.84 4.14 4.55
N GLY A 158 -22.37 3.50 5.64
CA GLY A 158 -22.45 2.04 5.81
C GLY A 158 -21.49 1.26 4.91
N LEU A 159 -20.47 1.92 4.36
CA LEU A 159 -19.45 1.29 3.53
C LEU A 159 -18.28 0.86 4.42
N ALA A 160 -17.92 -0.42 4.35
CA ALA A 160 -16.67 -0.90 4.91
C ALA A 160 -15.50 -0.35 4.07
N TYR A 161 -14.41 0.02 4.75
CA TYR A 161 -13.13 0.24 4.08
C TYR A 161 -12.23 -0.95 4.44
N PRO A 162 -11.70 -1.69 3.46
CA PRO A 162 -10.83 -2.84 3.72
C PRO A 162 -9.64 -2.48 4.59
N ASP A 163 -9.10 -3.44 5.35
CA ASP A 163 -7.87 -3.29 6.14
C ASP A 163 -7.90 -2.28 7.30
N HIS A 164 -9.09 -1.95 7.84
CA HIS A 164 -9.21 -1.13 9.06
C HIS A 164 -9.72 -1.91 10.27
N TYR A 165 -8.81 -2.21 11.19
CA TYR A 165 -9.10 -2.95 12.42
C TYR A 165 -9.81 -2.11 13.50
N ASP A 166 -9.59 -0.79 13.52
CA ASP A 166 -10.28 0.13 14.41
C ASP A 166 -10.84 1.32 13.63
N MET A 167 -12.17 1.39 13.57
CA MET A 167 -12.92 2.46 12.94
C MET A 167 -13.67 3.32 13.97
N ALA A 168 -13.50 3.09 15.28
CA ALA A 168 -14.17 3.86 16.33
C ALA A 168 -13.83 5.35 16.28
N TRP A 169 -12.63 5.70 15.80
CA TRP A 169 -12.22 7.09 15.57
C TRP A 169 -13.09 7.82 14.55
N CYS A 170 -13.82 7.12 13.68
CA CYS A 170 -14.70 7.76 12.71
C CYS A 170 -15.89 8.48 13.37
N ASP A 171 -16.27 8.11 14.59
CA ASP A 171 -17.37 8.73 15.33
C ASP A 171 -16.87 9.86 16.25
N MET A 172 -15.55 10.07 16.35
CA MET A 172 -14.95 11.18 17.07
C MET A 172 -15.18 12.50 16.32
N ALA A 173 -15.28 13.60 17.07
CA ALA A 173 -15.30 14.94 16.50
C ALA A 173 -13.99 15.24 15.74
N ASP A 174 -14.08 16.03 14.66
CA ASP A 174 -12.90 16.57 13.98
C ASP A 174 -12.03 17.34 14.99
N GLY A 175 -10.81 16.86 15.23
CA GLY A 175 -9.81 17.49 16.09
C GLY A 175 -8.52 16.67 16.13
N PRO A 176 -7.50 17.14 16.88
CA PRO A 176 -6.22 16.44 17.00
C PRO A 176 -6.34 15.00 17.49
N ALA A 177 -7.22 14.73 18.47
CA ALA A 177 -7.44 13.39 18.99
C ALA A 177 -7.91 12.40 17.91
N ARG A 178 -8.81 12.83 17.02
CA ARG A 178 -9.29 12.02 15.90
C ARG A 178 -8.18 11.77 14.88
N MET A 179 -7.41 12.81 14.55
CA MET A 179 -6.28 12.69 13.63
C MET A 179 -5.22 11.72 14.16
N LEU A 180 -4.90 11.80 15.45
CA LEU A 180 -3.94 10.92 16.09
C LEU A 180 -4.39 9.44 16.03
N ALA A 181 -5.67 9.17 16.32
CA ALA A 181 -6.23 7.83 16.22
C ALA A 181 -6.19 7.30 14.77
N TYR A 182 -6.56 8.15 13.80
CA TYR A 182 -6.44 7.82 12.37
C TYR A 182 -4.98 7.51 11.97
N LEU A 183 -4.01 8.33 12.36
CA LEU A 183 -2.59 8.12 12.00
C LEU A 183 -2.02 6.84 12.61
N ARG A 184 -2.43 6.48 13.83
CA ARG A 184 -2.03 5.20 14.46
C ARG A 184 -2.54 3.99 13.69
N GLY A 185 -3.76 4.07 13.16
CA GLY A 185 -4.34 2.99 12.36
C GLY A 185 -3.86 2.96 10.91
N PHE A 186 -3.60 4.13 10.29
CA PHE A 186 -3.45 4.24 8.84
C PHE A 186 -2.19 4.96 8.35
N GLY A 187 -1.41 5.59 9.24
CA GLY A 187 -0.24 6.36 8.83
C GLY A 187 0.79 5.51 8.06
N GLY A 188 0.97 4.25 8.46
CA GLY A 188 1.83 3.30 7.75
C GLY A 188 1.35 3.00 6.32
N GLY A 189 0.04 2.96 6.09
CA GLY A 189 -0.56 2.82 4.76
C GLY A 189 -0.16 3.99 3.86
N LEU A 190 -0.37 5.24 4.32
CA LEU A 190 0.03 6.46 3.59
C LEU A 190 1.52 6.46 3.21
N ARG A 191 2.40 6.02 4.12
CA ARG A 191 3.84 5.85 3.85
C ARG A 191 4.09 4.88 2.70
N GLY A 192 3.43 3.72 2.71
CA GLY A 192 3.52 2.74 1.64
C GLY A 192 3.13 3.32 0.29
N MET A 193 2.00 4.04 0.23
CA MET A 193 1.54 4.73 -0.98
C MET A 193 2.55 5.77 -1.48
N LEU A 194 3.10 6.57 -0.56
CA LEU A 194 4.06 7.61 -0.89
C LEU A 194 5.29 7.02 -1.55
N ARG A 195 5.86 5.95 -0.98
CA ARG A 195 7.03 5.26 -1.57
C ARG A 195 6.75 4.73 -2.97
N GLN A 196 5.56 4.21 -3.20
CA GLN A 196 5.18 3.66 -4.50
C GLN A 196 4.91 4.75 -5.56
N ILE A 197 4.37 5.90 -5.19
CA ILE A 197 3.94 6.92 -6.15
C ILE A 197 4.98 8.03 -6.35
N GLN A 198 5.71 8.42 -5.31
CA GLN A 198 6.68 9.54 -5.37
C GLN A 198 7.68 9.46 -6.53
N PRO A 199 8.19 8.28 -6.95
CA PRO A 199 9.17 8.22 -8.05
C PRO A 199 8.65 8.78 -9.39
N TRP A 200 7.32 8.86 -9.60
CA TRP A 200 6.72 9.52 -10.76
C TRP A 200 7.07 11.00 -10.87
N ARG A 201 7.33 11.67 -9.75
CA ARG A 201 7.71 13.09 -9.71
C ARG A 201 9.02 13.35 -10.45
N ALA A 202 9.95 12.39 -10.43
CA ALA A 202 11.29 12.53 -11.00
C ALA A 202 11.38 12.09 -12.47
N GLN A 203 10.28 11.61 -13.08
CA GLN A 203 10.32 11.16 -14.47
C GLN A 203 10.50 12.35 -15.43
N PRO A 204 11.31 12.22 -16.50
CA PRO A 204 11.61 13.32 -17.42
C PRO A 204 10.39 13.78 -18.22
N ASN A 205 9.38 12.92 -18.36
CA ASN A 205 8.10 13.22 -18.99
C ASN A 205 7.00 13.53 -17.96
N SER A 206 7.36 13.98 -16.76
CA SER A 206 6.45 14.36 -15.69
C SER A 206 6.38 15.88 -15.50
N PHE A 207 5.18 16.38 -15.19
CA PHE A 207 4.92 17.76 -14.77
C PHE A 207 4.27 17.73 -13.40
N VAL A 208 4.84 18.48 -12.45
CA VAL A 208 4.29 18.58 -11.09
C VAL A 208 3.24 19.67 -11.05
N LEU A 209 2.01 19.30 -10.73
CA LEU A 209 0.89 20.21 -10.57
C LEU A 209 0.55 20.34 -9.09
N ASP A 210 0.74 21.53 -8.54
CA ASP A 210 0.60 21.82 -7.11
C ASP A 210 -0.86 22.14 -6.76
N PHE A 211 -1.53 21.24 -6.05
CA PHE A 211 -2.90 21.41 -5.60
C PHE A 211 -3.09 22.63 -4.71
N ASP A 212 -2.13 22.90 -3.81
CA ASP A 212 -2.23 23.97 -2.82
C ASP A 212 -2.04 25.33 -3.51
N LEU A 213 -1.20 25.41 -4.54
CA LEU A 213 -1.10 26.59 -5.41
C LEU A 213 -2.41 26.83 -6.17
N LEU A 214 -2.98 25.78 -6.78
CA LEU A 214 -4.22 25.87 -7.57
C LEU A 214 -5.44 26.29 -6.75
N THR A 215 -5.49 25.91 -5.47
CA THR A 215 -6.61 26.18 -4.56
C THR A 215 -6.33 27.32 -3.56
N GLY A 216 -5.13 27.88 -3.60
CA GLY A 216 -4.65 28.90 -2.68
C GLY A 216 -5.14 30.33 -2.99
N ALA A 217 -4.55 31.28 -2.26
CA ALA A 217 -4.96 32.68 -2.30
C ALA A 217 -4.30 33.51 -3.44
N GLU A 218 -3.50 32.89 -4.31
CA GLU A 218 -2.76 33.58 -5.37
C GLU A 218 -3.24 33.17 -6.78
N PRO A 219 -4.38 33.71 -7.28
CA PRO A 219 -4.95 33.32 -8.58
C PRO A 219 -3.98 33.48 -9.75
N ALA A 220 -3.12 34.50 -9.74
CA ALA A 220 -2.15 34.73 -10.81
C ALA A 220 -1.12 33.59 -10.91
N ALA A 221 -0.66 33.05 -9.76
CA ALA A 221 0.27 31.94 -9.72
C ALA A 221 -0.40 30.64 -10.21
N ALA A 222 -1.64 30.38 -9.79
CA ALA A 222 -2.43 29.25 -10.26
C ALA A 222 -2.67 29.29 -11.78
N VAL A 223 -3.01 30.47 -12.33
CA VAL A 223 -3.14 30.69 -13.78
C VAL A 223 -1.82 30.45 -14.51
N ALA A 224 -0.70 30.94 -13.96
CA ALA A 224 0.62 30.72 -14.55
C ALA A 224 0.99 29.23 -14.58
N GLN A 225 0.74 28.48 -13.49
CA GLN A 225 1.01 27.05 -13.44
C GLN A 225 0.14 26.26 -14.42
N LEU A 226 -1.14 26.61 -14.56
CA LEU A 226 -2.03 25.98 -15.54
C LEU A 226 -1.59 26.24 -16.98
N ARG A 227 -1.05 27.43 -17.28
CA ARG A 227 -0.46 27.73 -18.59
C ARG A 227 0.80 26.90 -18.85
N ALA A 228 1.69 26.79 -17.87
CA ALA A 228 2.87 25.94 -17.99
C ALA A 228 2.49 24.46 -18.22
N LEU A 229 1.46 23.97 -17.53
CA LEU A 229 0.89 22.64 -17.78
C LEU A 229 0.35 22.52 -19.21
N ALA A 230 -0.37 23.55 -19.69
CA ALA A 230 -0.91 23.58 -21.05
C ALA A 230 0.20 23.50 -22.11
N ASP A 231 1.30 24.23 -21.92
CA ASP A 231 2.46 24.20 -22.80
C ASP A 231 3.13 22.81 -22.78
N PHE A 232 3.30 22.22 -21.59
CA PHE A 232 3.83 20.86 -21.42
C PHE A 232 2.99 19.79 -22.14
N LEU A 233 1.67 19.95 -22.14
CA LEU A 233 0.72 19.06 -22.83
C LEU A 233 0.61 19.32 -24.34
N GLY A 234 1.30 20.33 -24.88
CA GLY A 234 1.17 20.74 -26.28
C GLY A 234 -0.19 21.36 -26.61
N ALA A 235 -0.81 22.03 -25.62
CA ALA A 235 -2.13 22.64 -25.72
C ALA A 235 -2.13 24.09 -25.20
N PRO A 236 -1.25 24.98 -25.70
CA PRO A 236 -1.03 26.32 -25.14
C PRO A 236 -2.33 27.13 -25.05
N VAL A 237 -2.49 27.89 -23.96
CA VAL A 237 -3.64 28.76 -23.73
C VAL A 237 -3.21 30.13 -23.17
N GLY A 238 -3.97 31.16 -23.50
CA GLY A 238 -3.83 32.50 -22.89
C GLY A 238 -4.35 32.54 -21.45
N ALA A 239 -3.95 33.57 -20.70
CA ALA A 239 -4.28 33.74 -19.28
C ALA A 239 -5.80 33.74 -19.00
N GLU A 240 -6.59 34.47 -19.79
CA GLU A 240 -8.05 34.53 -19.61
C GLU A 240 -8.71 33.14 -19.78
N ARG A 241 -8.24 32.35 -20.76
CA ARG A 241 -8.74 30.99 -20.96
C ARG A 241 -8.32 30.07 -19.82
N ALA A 242 -7.07 30.16 -19.37
CA ALA A 242 -6.59 29.40 -18.21
C ALA A 242 -7.41 29.73 -16.95
N GLU A 243 -7.66 31.01 -16.68
CA GLU A 243 -8.49 31.43 -15.54
C GLU A 243 -9.91 30.84 -15.58
N ARG A 244 -10.55 30.88 -16.76
CA ARG A 244 -11.88 30.27 -16.94
C ARG A 244 -11.87 28.76 -16.71
N ILE A 245 -10.84 28.06 -17.21
CA ILE A 245 -10.68 26.62 -16.99
C ILE A 245 -10.51 26.32 -15.49
N LEU A 246 -9.62 27.05 -14.81
CA LEU A 246 -9.35 26.87 -13.40
C LEU A 246 -10.63 27.08 -12.57
N ARG A 247 -11.34 28.19 -12.80
CA ARG A 247 -12.59 28.51 -12.12
C ARG A 247 -13.65 27.42 -12.34
N ALA A 248 -13.79 26.94 -13.57
CA ALA A 248 -14.73 25.88 -13.89
C ALA A 248 -14.37 24.55 -13.21
N ALA A 249 -13.08 24.19 -13.17
CA ALA A 249 -12.61 22.95 -12.54
C ALA A 249 -12.78 22.98 -11.01
N LEU A 250 -12.45 24.11 -10.35
CA LEU A 250 -12.61 24.27 -8.90
C LEU A 250 -14.07 24.28 -8.45
N GLY A 251 -15.00 24.70 -9.32
CA GLY A 251 -16.44 24.69 -9.05
C GLY A 251 -17.11 23.32 -9.20
N ARG A 252 -16.41 22.28 -9.67
CA ARG A 252 -16.98 20.95 -9.89
C ARG A 252 -16.90 20.10 -8.63
N LEU A 253 -18.04 19.54 -8.23
CA LEU A 253 -18.08 18.49 -7.22
C LEU A 253 -17.46 17.21 -7.81
N THR A 254 -16.63 16.54 -7.02
CA THR A 254 -16.01 15.26 -7.40
C THR A 254 -16.56 14.15 -6.50
N HIS A 255 -16.51 12.90 -6.96
CA HIS A 255 -16.89 11.73 -6.14
C HIS A 255 -16.11 11.64 -4.83
N SER A 256 -14.92 12.25 -4.79
CA SER A 256 -14.04 12.27 -3.66
C SER A 256 -14.29 13.48 -2.73
N TRP A 257 -15.27 14.35 -3.00
CA TRP A 257 -15.47 15.55 -2.21
C TRP A 257 -15.85 15.25 -0.76
N SER A 258 -15.16 15.86 0.20
CA SER A 258 -15.35 15.66 1.64
C SER A 258 -16.05 16.85 2.31
N GLY A 259 -16.84 17.62 1.56
CA GLY A 259 -17.62 18.76 2.06
C GLY A 259 -16.87 20.10 2.13
N ARG A 260 -15.55 20.08 2.35
CA ARG A 260 -14.68 21.27 2.37
C ARG A 260 -13.24 20.94 1.96
N LEU A 261 -12.48 21.98 1.60
CA LEU A 261 -11.03 21.89 1.45
C LEU A 261 -10.41 21.49 2.79
N SER A 262 -9.40 20.62 2.75
CA SER A 262 -8.63 20.28 3.96
C SER A 262 -7.78 21.46 4.37
N ARG A 263 -7.73 21.70 5.68
CA ARG A 263 -6.83 22.65 6.33
C ARG A 263 -6.29 21.94 7.56
N TRP A 264 -5.10 21.35 7.42
CA TRP A 264 -4.53 20.52 8.47
C TRP A 264 -4.39 21.24 9.80
N GLN A 265 -4.15 22.55 9.82
CA GLN A 265 -3.94 23.36 11.02
C GLN A 265 -5.08 23.27 12.04
N GLU A 266 -6.31 22.96 11.63
CA GLU A 266 -7.46 22.77 12.53
C GLU A 266 -7.41 21.45 13.32
N LEU A 267 -6.59 20.49 12.87
CA LEU A 267 -6.56 19.10 13.33
C LEU A 267 -5.18 18.70 13.85
N TRP A 268 -4.28 19.66 14.02
CA TRP A 268 -2.85 19.39 14.16
C TRP A 268 -2.26 20.13 15.35
N ASP A 269 -1.83 19.34 16.32
CA ASP A 269 -1.00 19.79 17.42
C ASP A 269 0.37 19.10 17.34
N ARG A 270 1.17 19.26 18.40
CA ARG A 270 2.51 18.66 18.48
C ARG A 270 2.47 17.13 18.49
N GLU A 271 1.47 16.51 19.12
CA GLU A 271 1.38 15.05 19.22
C GLU A 271 1.02 14.45 17.87
N VAL A 272 0.10 15.08 17.15
CA VAL A 272 -0.25 14.71 15.77
C VAL A 272 0.97 14.84 14.85
N GLU A 273 1.75 15.92 14.97
CA GLU A 273 2.97 16.09 14.19
C GLU A 273 3.99 14.98 14.46
N GLN A 274 4.21 14.62 15.73
CA GLN A 274 5.11 13.52 16.10
C GLN A 274 4.63 12.17 15.55
N ALA A 275 3.33 11.89 15.63
CA ALA A 275 2.75 10.69 15.06
C ALA A 275 2.87 10.68 13.52
N PHE A 276 2.67 11.81 12.87
CA PHE A 276 2.82 11.93 11.42
C PHE A 276 4.27 11.68 10.98
N ALA A 277 5.25 12.30 11.64
CA ALA A 277 6.66 12.06 11.40
C ALA A 277 7.03 10.58 11.59
N TYR A 278 6.49 9.94 12.63
CA TYR A 278 6.72 8.52 12.93
C TYR A 278 6.08 7.57 11.91
N PHE A 279 4.77 7.66 11.71
CA PHE A 279 4.01 6.68 10.92
C PHE A 279 4.09 6.93 9.42
N VAL A 280 4.18 8.20 8.99
CA VAL A 280 4.08 8.58 7.57
C VAL A 280 5.44 8.89 6.96
N LEU A 281 6.25 9.73 7.60
CA LEU A 281 7.53 10.18 7.03
C LEU A 281 8.70 9.23 7.31
N ASP A 282 8.58 8.37 8.33
CA ASP A 282 9.65 7.47 8.77
C ASP A 282 10.91 8.23 9.22
N GLU A 283 10.75 9.38 9.89
CA GLU A 283 11.89 10.21 10.32
C GLU A 283 12.77 9.53 11.38
N ASN A 284 12.31 8.46 12.02
CA ASN A 284 13.14 7.60 12.87
C ASN A 284 14.11 6.70 12.08
N ALA A 285 13.89 6.51 10.77
CA ALA A 285 14.85 5.87 9.86
C ALA A 285 15.82 6.89 9.23
N TYR A 286 15.51 8.19 9.29
CA TYR A 286 16.22 9.25 8.57
C TYR A 286 16.10 10.59 9.32
N PHE A 287 16.96 10.83 10.30
CA PHE A 287 17.24 12.20 10.77
C PHE A 287 17.86 12.99 9.59
N GLY A 288 17.08 13.83 8.90
CA GLY A 288 17.65 14.92 8.10
C GLY A 288 17.04 15.32 6.75
N MET A 289 15.73 15.20 6.51
CA MET A 289 15.12 15.81 5.30
C MET A 289 14.17 16.97 5.67
N PRO A 290 14.29 18.15 5.04
CA PRO A 290 13.43 19.30 5.33
C PRO A 290 12.00 19.14 4.76
N ASP A 291 11.03 19.80 5.41
CA ASP A 291 9.57 19.87 5.11
C ASP A 291 9.19 20.17 3.65
N ARG A 292 10.15 20.57 2.81
CA ARG A 292 9.99 20.71 1.36
C ARG A 292 11.17 20.05 0.66
N LEU A 293 10.88 18.99 -0.11
CA LEU A 293 11.83 18.46 -1.09
C LEU A 293 12.19 19.58 -2.09
N PRO A 294 13.48 19.85 -2.33
CA PRO A 294 13.89 20.91 -3.24
C PRO A 294 13.25 20.69 -4.62
N THR A 295 12.72 21.76 -5.20
CA THR A 295 12.19 21.76 -6.56
C THR A 295 13.33 21.37 -7.51
N PRO A 296 13.20 20.32 -8.35
CA PRO A 296 14.24 19.99 -9.30
C PRO A 296 14.44 21.19 -10.25
N THR A 297 15.66 21.72 -10.26
CA THR A 297 16.07 22.70 -11.27
C THR A 297 16.07 21.98 -12.63
N PRO A 298 15.52 22.54 -13.71
CA PRO A 298 15.52 21.88 -15.02
C PRO A 298 16.97 21.63 -15.45
N ALA A 299 17.35 20.36 -15.55
CA ALA A 299 18.70 19.96 -15.92
C ALA A 299 18.92 20.24 -17.42
N ALA A 300 19.80 21.20 -17.71
CA ALA A 300 20.41 21.34 -19.02
C ALA A 300 21.23 20.07 -19.32
N GLY A 301 20.99 19.48 -20.50
CA GLY A 301 21.49 18.16 -20.87
C GLY A 301 23.00 17.99 -20.75
N ARG A 302 23.39 16.91 -20.05
CA ARG A 302 24.67 16.21 -20.23
C ARG A 302 24.42 14.70 -20.11
N PRO A 303 25.15 13.86 -20.87
CA PRO A 303 24.96 12.42 -20.85
C PRO A 303 25.62 11.80 -19.61
N LEU A 304 24.91 10.91 -18.94
CA LEU A 304 25.41 10.10 -17.83
C LEU A 304 26.27 8.96 -18.36
N ALA A 305 27.54 8.94 -17.94
CA ALA A 305 28.44 7.82 -18.13
C ALA A 305 28.07 6.67 -17.18
N LEU A 306 27.95 5.46 -17.74
CA LEU A 306 27.82 4.21 -16.99
C LEU A 306 29.08 3.96 -16.16
N LEU A 307 28.94 3.86 -14.84
CA LEU A 307 29.97 3.35 -13.95
C LEU A 307 29.54 1.95 -13.51
N ALA A 308 30.16 0.93 -14.13
CA ALA A 308 30.10 -0.45 -13.69
C ALA A 308 31.02 -0.64 -12.48
N LEU A 309 30.56 -1.36 -11.46
CA LEU A 309 31.42 -1.93 -10.42
C LEU A 309 31.31 -3.46 -10.49
N PRO A 310 32.44 -4.19 -10.57
CA PRO A 310 32.47 -5.64 -10.41
C PRO A 310 32.71 -6.02 -8.94
N GLY A 311 32.23 -7.18 -8.51
CA GLY A 311 32.69 -7.76 -7.24
C GLY A 311 31.80 -8.84 -6.67
N GLU A 312 32.18 -10.08 -6.94
CA GLU A 312 31.66 -11.31 -6.34
C GLU A 312 31.75 -11.31 -4.80
N SER A 313 30.67 -11.66 -4.10
CA SER A 313 30.74 -12.02 -2.68
C SER A 313 30.71 -13.53 -2.53
N GLY A 314 31.91 -14.12 -2.45
CA GLY A 314 32.10 -15.51 -2.04
C GLY A 314 31.64 -15.73 -0.60
N VAL A 315 30.70 -16.65 -0.41
CA VAL A 315 30.27 -17.14 0.89
C VAL A 315 31.41 -17.96 1.51
N ARG A 316 32.16 -17.36 2.44
CA ARG A 316 33.04 -18.11 3.35
C ARG A 316 32.22 -18.68 4.49
N ARG A 317 32.05 -20.00 4.52
CA ARG A 317 31.57 -20.73 5.69
C ARG A 317 32.62 -20.62 6.80
N ARG A 318 32.31 -19.90 7.87
CA ARG A 318 33.08 -19.93 9.12
C ARG A 318 32.39 -20.91 10.07
N ALA A 319 33.11 -21.94 10.51
CA ALA A 319 32.63 -22.86 11.53
C ALA A 319 32.39 -22.08 12.84
N LEU A 320 31.19 -22.23 13.41
CA LEU A 320 30.85 -21.72 14.73
C LEU A 320 31.65 -22.49 15.79
N ALA A 321 32.17 -21.74 16.77
CA ALA A 321 32.84 -22.31 17.94
C ALA A 321 31.82 -23.10 18.80
N PRO A 322 32.19 -24.28 19.34
CA PRO A 322 31.38 -24.95 20.34
C PRO A 322 31.62 -24.33 21.72
N ASP A 323 30.59 -24.37 22.56
CA ASP A 323 30.58 -24.05 23.99
C ASP A 323 30.60 -22.55 24.38
N GLY A 324 29.53 -21.86 24.01
CA GLY A 324 28.98 -20.74 24.80
C GLY A 324 27.84 -21.26 25.69
N ALA A 325 27.83 -20.87 26.96
CA ALA A 325 26.85 -21.32 27.96
C ALA A 325 25.40 -21.27 27.44
N ARG A 326 24.70 -22.39 27.59
CA ARG A 326 23.31 -22.56 27.17
C ARG A 326 22.43 -21.50 27.85
N PRO A 327 21.65 -20.69 27.13
CA PRO A 327 20.71 -19.76 27.73
C PRO A 327 19.73 -20.50 28.65
N PRO A 328 19.12 -19.81 29.64
CA PRO A 328 18.12 -20.41 30.51
C PRO A 328 17.00 -21.06 29.68
N PRO A 329 16.41 -22.17 30.16
CA PRO A 329 15.42 -22.92 29.38
C PRO A 329 14.23 -22.04 29.05
N ALA A 330 13.83 -22.06 27.77
CA ALA A 330 12.67 -21.37 27.26
C ALA A 330 11.44 -21.59 28.12
N ALA A 331 10.66 -20.54 28.36
CA ALA A 331 9.34 -20.71 28.95
C ALA A 331 8.45 -21.42 27.92
N ARG A 332 8.22 -22.72 28.12
CA ARG A 332 7.24 -23.47 27.33
C ARG A 332 5.87 -22.85 27.56
N LEU A 333 5.22 -22.44 26.48
CA LEU A 333 3.85 -21.96 26.54
C LEU A 333 2.92 -23.17 26.64
N ASP A 334 1.94 -23.10 27.54
CA ASP A 334 0.95 -24.15 27.71
C ASP A 334 -0.15 -24.01 26.65
N PRO A 335 -0.28 -24.95 25.69
CA PRO A 335 -1.31 -24.90 24.67
C PRO A 335 -2.73 -24.90 25.26
N ALA A 336 -2.93 -25.43 26.47
CA ALA A 336 -4.22 -25.43 27.15
C ALA A 336 -4.69 -24.02 27.55
N ARG A 337 -3.79 -23.04 27.57
CA ARG A 337 -4.10 -21.62 27.82
C ARG A 337 -4.39 -20.83 26.54
N CYS A 338 -4.34 -21.49 25.39
CA CYS A 338 -4.59 -20.84 24.11
C CYS A 338 -6.07 -20.52 23.93
N VAL A 339 -6.37 -19.31 23.46
CA VAL A 339 -7.72 -18.86 23.12
C VAL A 339 -7.80 -18.71 21.60
N GLY A 340 -8.83 -19.30 20.99
CA GLY A 340 -9.05 -19.22 19.54
C GLY A 340 -10.14 -18.21 19.23
N GLU A 341 -9.89 -17.31 18.29
CA GLU A 341 -10.89 -16.44 17.68
C GLU A 341 -11.03 -16.86 16.21
N GLY A 342 -12.25 -17.16 15.77
CA GLY A 342 -12.50 -17.74 14.44
C GLY A 342 -11.90 -19.14 14.21
N LEU A 343 -11.35 -19.78 15.26
CA LEU A 343 -10.69 -21.08 15.21
C LEU A 343 -11.31 -22.09 16.16
N ARG A 344 -11.32 -23.36 15.75
CA ARG A 344 -11.37 -24.51 16.65
C ARG A 344 -9.95 -24.90 17.04
N LEU A 345 -9.72 -25.03 18.35
CA LEU A 345 -8.45 -25.46 18.93
C LEU A 345 -8.59 -26.87 19.50
N GLU A 346 -7.71 -27.79 19.09
CA GLU A 346 -7.67 -29.17 19.59
C GLU A 346 -6.25 -29.48 20.06
N ALA A 347 -6.07 -29.71 21.37
CA ALA A 347 -4.78 -30.12 21.93
C ALA A 347 -4.57 -31.63 21.75
N GLY A 348 -3.41 -32.03 21.25
CA GLY A 348 -3.04 -33.43 21.06
C GLY A 348 -1.57 -33.71 21.41
N ALA A 349 -1.18 -34.99 21.32
CA ALA A 349 0.19 -35.43 21.64
C ALA A 349 1.27 -34.77 20.75
N GLY A 350 0.89 -34.28 19.57
CA GLY A 350 1.78 -33.63 18.60
C GLY A 350 1.77 -32.10 18.61
N GLY A 351 1.00 -31.46 19.50
CA GLY A 351 0.88 -30.00 19.55
C GLY A 351 -0.57 -29.50 19.59
N LEU A 352 -0.76 -28.26 19.19
CA LEU A 352 -2.06 -27.60 19.08
C LEU A 352 -2.50 -27.64 17.61
N LEU A 353 -3.65 -28.24 17.32
CA LEU A 353 -4.29 -28.17 16.01
C LEU A 353 -5.23 -26.96 15.98
N LEU A 354 -4.99 -26.07 15.02
CA LEU A 354 -5.80 -24.90 14.71
C LEU A 354 -6.62 -25.23 13.46
N SER A 355 -7.94 -25.13 13.54
CA SER A 355 -8.83 -25.30 12.38
C SER A 355 -9.74 -24.09 12.21
N ALA A 356 -9.71 -23.48 11.04
CA ALA A 356 -10.62 -22.41 10.65
C ALA A 356 -12.09 -22.83 10.81
N LEU A 357 -12.93 -21.92 11.31
CA LEU A 357 -14.39 -22.08 11.31
C LEU A 357 -14.98 -21.46 10.03
N ASP A 358 -15.72 -22.25 9.25
CA ASP A 358 -16.22 -21.87 7.90
C ASP A 358 -17.06 -20.59 7.85
N HIS A 359 -17.59 -20.12 8.98
CA HIS A 359 -18.51 -18.97 9.07
C HIS A 359 -17.86 -17.70 9.62
N TYR A 360 -16.54 -17.71 9.89
CA TYR A 360 -15.83 -16.55 10.42
C TYR A 360 -15.07 -15.85 9.29
N ALA A 361 -15.55 -14.66 8.90
CA ALA A 361 -14.99 -13.86 7.80
C ALA A 361 -13.91 -12.85 8.26
N ASP A 362 -13.69 -12.72 9.57
CA ASP A 362 -12.77 -11.74 10.13
C ASP A 362 -11.39 -12.37 10.38
N HIS A 363 -10.97 -12.44 11.65
CA HIS A 363 -9.66 -12.93 12.06
C HIS A 363 -9.73 -14.36 12.59
N GLN A 364 -8.90 -15.23 12.02
CA GLN A 364 -8.74 -16.61 12.46
C GLN A 364 -7.38 -16.77 13.14
N HIS A 365 -7.34 -16.63 14.46
CA HIS A 365 -6.08 -16.66 15.19
C HIS A 365 -6.16 -17.33 16.56
N ALA A 366 -5.02 -17.88 16.95
CA ALA A 366 -4.79 -18.49 18.25
C ALA A 366 -3.93 -17.55 19.08
N SER A 367 -4.44 -17.10 20.23
CA SER A 367 -3.76 -16.21 21.17
C SER A 367 -3.30 -16.97 22.41
N LEU A 368 -2.03 -16.81 22.78
CA LEU A 368 -1.44 -17.32 24.02
C LEU A 368 -0.98 -16.15 24.90
N PRO A 369 -1.61 -15.94 26.07
CA PRO A 369 -1.13 -14.97 27.04
C PRO A 369 0.27 -15.35 27.54
N ALA A 370 1.19 -14.39 27.55
CA ALA A 370 2.57 -14.58 27.99
C ALA A 370 3.01 -13.38 28.83
N ALA A 371 3.46 -13.61 30.07
CA ALA A 371 4.08 -12.54 30.84
C ALA A 371 5.49 -12.30 30.29
N MET A 372 5.78 -11.08 29.83
CA MET A 372 7.09 -10.73 29.25
C MET A 372 7.70 -9.53 29.97
N ALA A 373 9.01 -9.62 30.24
CA ALA A 373 9.79 -8.44 30.60
C ALA A 373 10.05 -7.59 29.36
N ALA A 374 10.23 -6.28 29.55
CA ALA A 374 10.69 -5.40 28.49
C ALA A 374 12.05 -5.87 27.98
N GLY A 375 12.22 -5.97 26.66
CA GLY A 375 13.48 -6.40 26.06
C GLY A 375 13.33 -7.30 24.85
N PRO A 376 14.46 -7.85 24.37
CA PRO A 376 14.46 -8.80 23.28
C PRO A 376 13.78 -10.11 23.70
N VAL A 377 12.96 -10.64 22.80
CA VAL A 377 12.30 -11.94 22.94
C VAL A 377 12.34 -12.68 21.61
N THR A 378 12.45 -14.00 21.69
CA THR A 378 12.31 -14.89 20.54
C THR A 378 11.17 -15.85 20.78
N PHE A 379 10.20 -15.84 19.87
CA PHE A 379 9.10 -16.79 19.83
C PHE A 379 9.44 -17.94 18.88
N HIS A 380 9.47 -19.16 19.43
CA HIS A 380 9.77 -20.39 18.73
C HIS A 380 8.52 -21.26 18.60
N PHE A 381 8.36 -21.87 17.42
CA PHE A 381 7.38 -22.92 17.20
C PHE A 381 7.78 -23.81 16.03
N GLU A 382 7.12 -24.97 15.94
CA GLU A 382 7.34 -25.97 14.91
C GLU A 382 6.05 -26.27 14.16
N LEU A 383 6.16 -26.50 12.85
CA LEU A 383 5.07 -26.94 11.99
C LEU A 383 5.35 -28.38 11.54
N PRO A 384 4.65 -29.39 12.09
CA PRO A 384 4.85 -30.78 11.70
C PRO A 384 4.53 -31.03 10.22
N PRO A 385 5.27 -31.92 9.55
CA PRO A 385 5.07 -32.24 8.14
C PRO A 385 3.70 -32.90 7.92
N GLY A 386 3.05 -32.58 6.80
CA GLY A 386 1.82 -33.27 6.35
C GLY A 386 0.57 -33.02 7.21
N GLN A 387 0.64 -32.09 8.18
CA GLN A 387 -0.48 -31.78 9.09
C GLN A 387 -0.98 -30.33 8.96
N HIS A 388 -0.59 -29.63 7.89
CA HIS A 388 -1.06 -28.28 7.60
C HIS A 388 -1.39 -28.14 6.10
N ASN A 389 -2.53 -27.51 5.80
CA ASN A 389 -2.91 -27.14 4.43
C ASN A 389 -2.94 -25.61 4.26
N SER A 390 -2.58 -24.87 5.31
CA SER A 390 -2.37 -23.42 5.26
C SER A 390 -0.97 -23.14 4.71
N ARG A 391 -0.93 -22.46 3.56
CA ARG A 391 0.31 -22.00 2.93
C ARG A 391 0.91 -20.80 3.64
N HIS A 392 0.06 -19.92 4.16
CA HIS A 392 0.48 -18.65 4.75
C HIS A 392 0.00 -18.52 6.18
N LEU A 393 0.87 -18.05 7.06
CA LEU A 393 0.55 -17.74 8.45
C LEU A 393 1.24 -16.47 8.90
N VAL A 394 0.71 -15.84 9.95
CA VAL A 394 1.37 -14.74 10.64
C VAL A 394 1.67 -15.15 12.07
N ALA A 395 2.92 -15.03 12.47
CA ALA A 395 3.33 -15.16 13.87
C ALA A 395 3.57 -13.76 14.44
N GLN A 396 2.86 -13.42 15.50
CA GLN A 396 2.89 -12.10 16.12
C GLN A 396 3.22 -12.23 17.61
N VAL A 397 4.00 -11.28 18.13
CA VAL A 397 4.29 -11.12 19.55
C VAL A 397 3.99 -9.67 19.90
N GLY A 398 3.23 -9.42 20.96
CA GLY A 398 2.80 -8.07 21.28
C GLY A 398 2.21 -7.90 22.66
N GLY A 399 1.64 -6.72 22.90
CA GLY A 399 0.92 -6.33 24.10
C GLY A 399 0.27 -4.96 23.91
N ALA A 400 -0.17 -4.33 25.00
CA ALA A 400 -0.86 -3.02 24.94
C ALA A 400 -0.02 -1.90 24.30
N ALA A 401 1.31 -1.98 24.39
CA ALA A 401 2.22 -0.96 23.87
C ALA A 401 2.59 -1.15 22.38
N GLY A 402 2.23 -2.27 21.76
CA GLY A 402 2.60 -2.55 20.37
C GLY A 402 2.77 -4.04 20.07
N TYR A 403 3.18 -4.34 18.84
CA TYR A 403 3.44 -5.70 18.38
C TYR A 403 4.56 -5.75 17.34
N PHE A 404 5.09 -6.95 17.13
CA PHE A 404 5.79 -7.30 15.91
C PHE A 404 5.22 -8.59 15.33
N SER A 405 5.20 -8.69 14.01
CA SER A 405 4.69 -9.84 13.27
C SER A 405 5.63 -10.26 12.16
N SER A 406 5.54 -11.53 11.77
CA SER A 406 6.21 -12.07 10.61
C SER A 406 5.26 -12.93 9.81
N TYR A 407 5.22 -12.64 8.52
CA TYR A 407 4.40 -13.31 7.53
C TYR A 407 5.25 -14.41 6.90
N ILE A 408 4.75 -15.63 6.93
CA ILE A 408 5.51 -16.84 6.60
C ILE A 408 4.77 -17.59 5.50
N ASP A 409 5.47 -17.92 4.40
CA ASP A 409 5.05 -18.92 3.42
C ASP A 409 5.64 -20.26 3.82
N SER A 410 4.81 -21.14 4.40
CA SER A 410 5.22 -22.46 4.88
C SER A 410 5.58 -23.40 3.73
N PHE A 411 5.00 -23.22 2.54
CA PHE A 411 5.28 -24.10 1.39
C PHE A 411 6.50 -23.61 0.62
N GLY A 412 6.68 -22.30 0.52
CA GLY A 412 7.88 -21.66 -0.02
C GLY A 412 9.06 -21.62 0.95
N VAL A 413 8.84 -22.02 2.20
CA VAL A 413 9.82 -22.01 3.32
C VAL A 413 10.53 -20.65 3.41
N GLY A 414 9.77 -19.59 3.66
CA GLY A 414 10.32 -18.24 3.67
C GLY A 414 9.50 -17.21 4.43
N VAL A 415 10.13 -16.07 4.72
CA VAL A 415 9.50 -14.89 5.30
C VAL A 415 9.12 -13.96 4.17
N THR A 416 7.84 -13.61 4.05
CA THR A 416 7.34 -12.73 2.98
C THR A 416 7.30 -11.27 3.42
N ALA A 417 7.06 -11.02 4.70
CA ALA A 417 7.07 -9.69 5.29
C ALA A 417 7.34 -9.73 6.80
N ILE A 418 7.84 -8.63 7.32
CA ILE A 418 8.02 -8.39 8.75
C ILE A 418 7.40 -7.03 9.05
N GLU A 419 6.58 -6.94 10.08
CA GLU A 419 5.93 -5.70 10.49
C GLU A 419 6.08 -5.46 11.99
N SER A 420 6.03 -4.20 12.40
CA SER A 420 5.97 -3.81 13.79
C SER A 420 5.15 -2.54 13.98
N GLY A 421 4.50 -2.44 15.13
CA GLY A 421 3.68 -1.30 15.52
C GLY A 421 3.88 -0.96 17.00
N GLY A 422 3.73 0.32 17.34
CA GLY A 422 3.92 0.83 18.70
C GLY A 422 5.38 0.78 19.16
N ASP A 423 5.60 0.47 20.44
CA ASP A 423 6.92 0.39 21.11
C ASP A 423 7.61 -0.97 20.93
N CYS A 424 7.02 -1.85 20.13
CA CYS A 424 7.60 -3.14 19.76
C CYS A 424 8.34 -3.01 18.42
N ALA A 425 9.44 -3.74 18.26
CA ALA A 425 10.22 -3.73 17.02
C ALA A 425 10.54 -5.16 16.60
N ALA A 426 10.14 -5.54 15.39
CA ALA A 426 10.55 -6.80 14.79
C ALA A 426 12.01 -6.68 14.34
N ILE A 427 12.82 -7.72 14.58
CA ILE A 427 14.23 -7.68 14.17
C ILE A 427 14.51 -8.74 13.10
N ALA A 428 14.10 -9.98 13.33
CA ALA A 428 14.37 -11.05 12.37
C ALA A 428 13.42 -12.22 12.54
N THR A 429 13.21 -12.93 11.43
CA THR A 429 12.54 -14.22 11.44
C THR A 429 13.36 -15.24 10.67
N ARG A 430 13.49 -16.43 11.23
CA ARG A 430 14.14 -17.57 10.62
C ARG A 430 13.13 -18.70 10.47
N VAL A 431 13.09 -19.27 9.26
CA VAL A 431 12.33 -20.47 8.94
C VAL A 431 13.33 -21.51 8.44
N GLU A 432 13.37 -22.68 9.07
CA GLU A 432 14.27 -23.77 8.73
C GLU A 432 13.51 -25.07 8.55
N GLN A 433 13.65 -25.69 7.38
CA GLN A 433 13.12 -27.02 7.14
C GLN A 433 14.09 -28.08 7.68
N ARG A 434 13.59 -28.92 8.59
CA ARG A 434 14.32 -30.05 9.17
C ARG A 434 14.33 -31.26 8.24
N ALA A 435 15.20 -32.22 8.55
CA ALA A 435 15.34 -33.46 7.77
C ALA A 435 14.07 -34.33 7.74
N ASP A 436 13.24 -34.25 8.78
CA ASP A 436 11.93 -34.90 8.85
C ASP A 436 10.82 -34.14 8.10
N GLY A 437 11.14 -32.99 7.51
CA GLY A 437 10.21 -32.12 6.79
C GLY A 437 9.46 -31.12 7.68
N ALA A 438 9.66 -31.14 9.01
CA ALA A 438 9.09 -30.13 9.90
C ALA A 438 9.72 -28.76 9.64
N LEU A 439 8.95 -27.69 9.84
CA LEU A 439 9.48 -26.33 9.78
C LEU A 439 9.69 -25.80 11.20
N ALA A 440 10.92 -25.45 11.54
CA ALA A 440 11.25 -24.71 12.74
C ALA A 440 11.20 -23.22 12.45
N VAL A 441 10.39 -22.48 13.20
CA VAL A 441 10.22 -21.03 13.05
C VAL A 441 10.68 -20.34 14.32
N ALA A 442 11.45 -19.26 14.15
CA ALA A 442 11.85 -18.37 15.22
C ALA A 442 11.59 -16.92 14.80
N VAL A 443 10.74 -16.21 15.54
CA VAL A 443 10.40 -14.79 15.34
C VAL A 443 11.00 -13.99 16.49
N ALA A 444 11.95 -13.12 16.18
CA ALA A 444 12.67 -12.32 17.16
C ALA A 444 12.36 -10.83 17.02
N GLY A 445 12.15 -10.19 18.17
CA GLY A 445 11.88 -8.78 18.24
C GLY A 445 12.09 -8.25 19.65
N ARG A 446 11.83 -6.96 19.83
CA ARG A 446 11.84 -6.29 21.13
C ARG A 446 10.39 -5.99 21.54
N VAL A 447 10.03 -6.36 22.76
CA VAL A 447 8.75 -5.99 23.38
C VAL A 447 8.96 -4.93 24.47
N ALA A 448 7.94 -4.10 24.67
CA ALA A 448 7.92 -3.12 25.77
C ALA A 448 7.67 -3.75 27.15
N GLY A 449 7.30 -5.03 27.21
CA GLY A 449 6.98 -5.76 28.44
C GLY A 449 5.58 -5.44 29.00
N GLY A 450 5.13 -6.22 29.98
CA GLY A 450 3.85 -6.01 30.66
C GLY A 450 3.07 -7.29 30.96
N ALA A 451 2.00 -7.17 31.74
CA ALA A 451 1.13 -8.29 32.09
C ALA A 451 0.23 -8.75 30.92
N ASP A 452 -0.11 -7.85 30.00
CA ASP A 452 -1.01 -8.09 28.86
C ASP A 452 -0.28 -8.48 27.58
N CYS A 453 0.87 -9.11 27.75
CA CYS A 453 1.70 -9.58 26.66
C CYS A 453 1.14 -10.89 26.08
N TYR A 454 1.28 -11.08 24.76
CA TYR A 454 0.72 -12.22 24.06
C TYR A 454 1.61 -12.68 22.89
N VAL A 455 1.37 -13.93 22.50
CA VAL A 455 1.83 -14.51 21.24
C VAL A 455 0.61 -14.94 20.44
N ARG A 456 0.60 -14.65 19.13
CA ARG A 456 -0.49 -14.99 18.23
C ARG A 456 0.02 -15.72 17.00
N ILE A 457 -0.78 -16.68 16.54
CA ILE A 457 -0.62 -17.33 15.24
C ILE A 457 -1.91 -17.16 14.47
N TYR A 458 -1.85 -16.47 13.34
CA TYR A 458 -2.97 -16.27 12.43
C TYR A 458 -2.92 -17.29 11.30
N LEU A 459 -4.07 -17.82 10.92
CA LEU A 459 -4.25 -18.54 9.67
C LEU A 459 -4.58 -17.53 8.57
N CYS A 460 -3.83 -17.55 7.48
CA CYS A 460 -4.13 -16.73 6.31
C CYS A 460 -4.81 -17.55 5.21
N GLY A 461 -5.51 -16.84 4.34
CA GLY A 461 -5.96 -17.36 3.06
C GLY A 461 -4.81 -17.81 2.16
N ALA A 462 -5.14 -18.49 1.06
CA ALA A 462 -4.15 -19.02 0.11
C ALA A 462 -3.33 -17.92 -0.59
N ASP A 463 -3.76 -16.67 -0.54
CA ASP A 463 -3.11 -15.46 -1.04
C ASP A 463 -2.32 -14.70 0.03
N GLY A 464 -2.32 -15.18 1.28
CA GLY A 464 -1.61 -14.56 2.40
C GLY A 464 -2.42 -13.50 3.16
N ARG A 465 -3.67 -13.24 2.79
CA ARG A 465 -4.54 -12.28 3.48
C ARG A 465 -5.17 -12.88 4.76
N LEU A 466 -5.39 -12.05 5.78
CA LEU A 466 -5.90 -12.45 7.10
C LEU A 466 -7.42 -12.58 7.18
N ASP A 467 -8.15 -12.02 6.20
CA ASP A 467 -9.59 -11.77 6.20
C ASP A 467 -10.38 -12.73 5.30
N ARG A 468 -9.75 -13.84 4.85
CA ARG A 468 -10.39 -14.78 3.93
C ARG A 468 -10.67 -16.11 4.60
N PRO A 469 -11.92 -16.61 4.57
CA PRO A 469 -12.23 -17.94 5.04
C PRO A 469 -11.56 -18.97 4.12
N ALA A 470 -10.52 -19.61 4.62
CA ALA A 470 -10.01 -20.85 4.06
C ALA A 470 -10.36 -21.98 5.01
N GLN A 471 -10.59 -23.19 4.50
CA GLN A 471 -10.55 -24.42 5.31
C GLN A 471 -9.09 -24.71 5.69
N ALA A 472 -8.50 -23.79 6.45
CA ALA A 472 -7.12 -23.84 6.88
C ALA A 472 -7.01 -24.67 8.16
N ARG A 473 -6.05 -25.58 8.16
CA ARG A 473 -5.61 -26.36 9.30
C ARG A 473 -4.11 -26.18 9.46
N LEU A 474 -3.69 -25.94 10.69
CA LEU A 474 -2.29 -25.78 11.06
C LEU A 474 -2.08 -26.53 12.37
N THR A 475 -1.09 -27.42 12.41
CA THR A 475 -0.62 -27.98 13.68
C THR A 475 0.63 -27.22 14.11
N VAL A 476 0.64 -26.74 15.34
CA VAL A 476 1.78 -26.02 15.92
C VAL A 476 2.29 -26.77 17.13
N ALA A 477 3.59 -27.08 17.13
CA ALA A 477 4.28 -27.77 18.21
C ALA A 477 5.39 -26.88 18.81
N GLY A 478 5.92 -27.28 19.97
CA GLY A 478 7.13 -26.68 20.52
C GLY A 478 7.03 -25.19 20.85
N LEU A 479 5.83 -24.67 21.15
CA LEU A 479 5.60 -23.27 21.50
C LEU A 479 6.47 -22.86 22.70
N ALA A 480 7.43 -21.97 22.44
CA ALA A 480 8.37 -21.52 23.44
C ALA A 480 8.70 -20.05 23.25
N LEU A 481 8.80 -19.32 24.36
CA LEU A 481 9.20 -17.92 24.35
C LEU A 481 10.48 -17.78 25.17
N GLU A 482 11.52 -17.26 24.52
CA GLU A 482 12.86 -17.11 25.10
C GLU A 482 13.19 -15.62 25.27
N PRO A 483 13.65 -15.18 26.46
CA PRO A 483 14.23 -13.86 26.60
C PRO A 483 15.59 -13.83 25.90
N GLY A 484 15.89 -12.72 25.23
CA GLY A 484 17.15 -12.52 24.51
C GLY A 484 17.02 -12.59 22.99
N TRP A 485 18.13 -12.23 22.34
CA TRP A 485 18.28 -12.40 20.90
C TRP A 485 18.60 -13.86 20.56
N PRO A 486 18.08 -14.38 19.44
CA PRO A 486 18.41 -15.73 19.05
C PRO A 486 19.88 -15.80 18.60
N ALA A 487 20.49 -16.96 18.81
CA ALA A 487 21.90 -17.20 18.46
C ALA A 487 22.21 -17.08 16.95
N PHE A 488 21.19 -16.97 16.09
CA PHE A 488 21.37 -16.78 14.65
C PHE A 488 21.49 -15.31 14.22
N LEU A 489 21.18 -14.36 15.11
CA LEU A 489 21.49 -12.96 14.84
C LEU A 489 23.00 -12.74 14.99
N PRO A 490 23.61 -11.91 14.12
CA PRO A 490 24.97 -11.44 14.36
C PRO A 490 25.01 -10.75 15.73
N ALA A 491 26.14 -10.90 16.43
CA ALA A 491 26.32 -10.35 17.77
C ALA A 491 26.42 -8.82 17.79
N ASP A 492 26.37 -8.18 16.62
CA ASP A 492 26.75 -6.79 16.36
C ASP A 492 25.56 -5.99 15.80
#